data_AF-A0A212KC92-F1
#
_entry.id   AF-A0A212KC92-F1
#
_cell.length_a   1.000
_cell.length_b   1.000
_cell.length_c   1.000
_cell.angle_alpha   90.00
_cell.angle_beta   90.00
_cell.angle_gamma   90.00
#
_symmetry.space_group_name_H-M   'P 1'
#
loop_
_entity.id
_entity.type
_entity.pdbx_description
1 polymer ?
#
loop_
_entity_poly.entity_id
_entity_poly.type
_entity_poly.pdbx_seq_one_letter_code
_entity_poly.pdbx_strand_id
1 'polypeptide(L)'
;MAFLKSSSSFTRFRITEPVPQSLWGEILDRLKQHAFRDIDETSDERSLGWVSFEDMLDAEWREEPPQKGAYIAFSLRLDTRRVPPAVLKKHTGVAMKAEEARNREQGKKYISRERKKEIREQVELKLRTRTLPIPAEFNVVWNTADNMVFFASTQSKMIEAFQEHFTKSFNLDLDQLTPYGLAAKILGDDCLAKLDHLEPTRFA
;
A
#
# COMPACT_ATOMS: atom_id res chain seq x y z
N MET A 1 12.25 2.79 7.38
CA MET A 1 12.83 1.43 7.48
C MET A 1 12.42 0.67 8.75
N ALA A 2 11.51 -0.31 8.65
CA ALA A 2 11.02 -1.18 9.72
C ALA A 2 11.95 -2.38 10.03
N PHE A 3 12.56 -3.02 9.03
CA PHE A 3 13.44 -4.19 9.27
C PHE A 3 14.78 -3.84 9.93
N LEU A 4 15.20 -2.57 9.89
CA LEU A 4 16.40 -2.09 10.57
C LEU A 4 16.15 -1.64 12.02
N LYS A 5 14.90 -1.71 12.50
CA LYS A 5 14.55 -1.37 13.88
C LYS A 5 14.80 -2.57 14.81
N SER A 6 14.90 -2.29 16.11
CA SER A 6 15.06 -3.31 17.16
C SER A 6 13.90 -4.31 17.24
N SER A 7 12.74 -3.96 16.71
CA SER A 7 11.58 -4.83 16.57
C SER A 7 10.80 -4.48 15.31
N SER A 8 10.28 -5.50 14.63
CA SER A 8 9.51 -5.37 13.39
C SER A 8 8.38 -6.39 13.33
N SER A 9 7.24 -5.99 12.77
CA SER A 9 6.15 -6.88 12.40
C SER A 9 6.11 -7.03 10.89
N PHE A 10 5.95 -8.25 10.42
CA PHE A 10 5.95 -8.55 8.99
C PHE A 10 5.07 -9.76 8.67
N THR A 11 4.65 -9.82 7.41
CA THR A 11 4.01 -10.99 6.82
C THR A 11 5.00 -11.69 5.90
N ARG A 12 4.93 -13.02 5.88
CA ARG A 12 5.76 -13.89 5.04
C ARG A 12 4.93 -14.42 3.90
N PHE A 13 5.53 -14.46 2.72
CA PHE A 13 4.97 -15.03 1.51
C PHE A 13 5.95 -16.01 0.91
N ARG A 14 5.41 -17.02 0.22
CA ARG A 14 6.14 -17.87 -0.70
C ARG A 14 5.73 -17.51 -2.12
N ILE A 15 6.66 -17.67 -3.06
CA ILE A 15 6.32 -17.69 -4.48
C ILE A 15 5.96 -19.13 -4.85
N THR A 16 4.80 -19.31 -5.46
CA THR A 16 4.25 -20.64 -5.77
C THR A 16 4.84 -21.26 -7.02
N GLU A 17 5.23 -20.42 -7.96
CA GLU A 17 5.76 -20.79 -9.26
C GLU A 17 7.30 -20.71 -9.32
N PRO A 18 7.95 -21.44 -10.24
CA PRO A 18 9.38 -21.31 -10.45
C PRO A 18 9.74 -19.90 -10.93
N VAL A 19 10.66 -19.24 -10.23
CA VAL A 19 11.14 -17.90 -10.64
C VAL A 19 12.03 -18.03 -11.89
N PRO A 20 11.70 -17.37 -13.02
CA PRO A 20 12.53 -17.42 -14.23
C PRO A 20 13.92 -16.85 -13.97
N GLN A 21 14.97 -17.54 -14.40
CA GLN A 21 16.35 -17.08 -14.19
C GLN A 21 16.66 -15.73 -14.86
N SER A 22 15.97 -15.42 -15.96
CA SER A 22 16.08 -14.12 -16.65
C SER A 22 15.60 -12.96 -15.77
N LEU A 23 14.64 -13.20 -14.87
CA LEU A 23 14.06 -12.16 -14.03
C LEU A 23 15.11 -11.44 -13.20
N TRP A 24 16.13 -12.16 -12.72
CA TRP A 24 17.18 -11.60 -11.86
C TRP A 24 17.97 -10.47 -12.52
N GLY A 25 18.16 -10.53 -13.85
CA GLY A 25 18.76 -9.45 -14.62
C GLY A 25 17.83 -8.26 -14.87
N GLU A 26 16.52 -8.48 -14.79
CA GLU A 26 15.46 -7.49 -15.07
C GLU A 26 14.91 -6.82 -13.81
N ILE A 27 15.25 -7.29 -12.60
CA ILE A 27 14.66 -6.82 -11.33
C ILE A 27 14.63 -5.29 -11.22
N LEU A 28 15.75 -4.64 -11.51
CA LEU A 28 15.85 -3.19 -11.40
C LEU A 28 14.92 -2.48 -12.40
N ASP A 29 14.85 -2.98 -13.62
CA ASP A 29 13.99 -2.42 -14.67
C ASP A 29 12.51 -2.61 -14.33
N ARG A 30 12.13 -3.77 -13.79
CA ARG A 30 10.76 -4.05 -13.29
C ARG A 30 10.40 -3.13 -12.13
N LEU A 31 11.31 -2.94 -11.19
CA LEU A 31 11.13 -2.02 -10.06
C LEU A 31 10.92 -0.59 -10.55
N LYS A 32 11.75 -0.11 -11.49
CA LYS A 32 11.62 1.23 -12.11
C LYS A 32 10.33 1.40 -12.91
N GLN A 33 9.94 0.39 -13.68
CA GLN A 33 8.68 0.41 -14.44
C GLN A 33 7.46 0.58 -13.53
N HIS A 34 7.52 0.01 -12.32
CA HIS A 34 6.47 0.06 -11.31
C HIS A 34 6.83 0.95 -10.11
N ALA A 35 7.73 1.91 -10.33
CA ALA A 35 8.20 2.83 -9.31
C ALA A 35 7.09 3.79 -8.86
N PHE A 36 7.25 4.30 -7.64
CA PHE A 36 6.38 5.32 -7.08
C PHE A 36 6.34 6.56 -7.97
N ARG A 37 5.15 7.15 -8.09
CA ARG A 37 4.94 8.40 -8.81
C ARG A 37 4.42 9.45 -7.85
N ASP A 38 5.09 10.59 -7.82
CA ASP A 38 4.68 11.71 -7.00
C ASP A 38 3.30 12.23 -7.43
N ILE A 39 2.49 12.63 -6.44
CA ILE A 39 1.16 13.18 -6.63
C ILE A 39 1.02 14.56 -5.98
N ASP A 40 2.09 15.18 -5.50
CA ASP A 40 2.10 16.48 -4.82
C ASP A 40 1.51 17.61 -5.68
N GLU A 41 1.75 17.55 -7.00
CA GLU A 41 1.25 18.51 -7.97
C GLU A 41 -0.04 18.08 -8.69
N THR A 42 -0.60 16.93 -8.33
CA THR A 42 -1.85 16.41 -8.92
C THR A 42 -3.02 16.45 -7.92
N SER A 43 -4.22 16.14 -8.40
CA SER A 43 -5.41 15.96 -7.55
C SER A 43 -5.60 14.53 -7.05
N ASP A 44 -4.65 13.64 -7.35
CA ASP A 44 -4.80 12.22 -7.04
C ASP A 44 -4.85 11.99 -5.53
N GLU A 45 -5.73 11.10 -5.10
CA GLU A 45 -5.94 10.84 -3.69
C GLU A 45 -4.87 9.91 -3.12
N ARG A 46 -4.29 9.08 -3.99
CA ARG A 46 -3.44 7.97 -3.61
C ARG A 46 -2.43 7.69 -4.72
N SER A 47 -1.19 7.43 -4.33
CA SER A 47 -0.17 6.85 -5.19
C SER A 47 0.50 5.68 -4.48
N LEU A 48 0.84 4.64 -5.23
CA LEU A 48 1.47 3.43 -4.73
C LEU A 48 2.55 2.99 -5.72
N GLY A 49 3.74 2.72 -5.24
CA GLY A 49 4.79 2.16 -6.09
C GLY A 49 6.07 1.82 -5.35
N TRP A 50 7.02 1.25 -6.10
CA TRP A 50 8.30 0.85 -5.55
C TRP A 50 9.25 2.03 -5.38
N VAL A 51 10.05 1.98 -4.33
CA VAL A 51 11.17 2.89 -4.07
C VAL A 51 12.34 2.09 -3.51
N SER A 52 13.50 2.72 -3.45
CA SER A 52 14.69 2.16 -2.84
C SER A 52 14.44 1.71 -1.39
N PHE A 53 15.22 0.74 -0.93
CA PHE A 53 15.11 0.25 0.45
C PHE A 53 15.66 1.28 1.44
N GLU A 54 16.72 1.97 1.05
CA GLU A 54 17.49 2.92 1.86
C GLU A 54 16.81 4.29 1.95
N ASP A 55 16.14 4.72 0.89
CA ASP A 55 15.46 6.01 0.82
C ASP A 55 14.13 5.91 0.08
N MET A 56 13.05 6.27 0.78
CA MET A 56 11.70 6.31 0.20
C MET A 56 11.49 7.43 -0.83
N LEU A 57 12.45 8.36 -0.95
CA LEU A 57 12.45 9.42 -1.96
C LEU A 57 13.16 8.99 -3.24
N ASP A 58 13.94 7.90 -3.21
CA ASP A 58 14.65 7.39 -4.38
C ASP A 58 13.81 6.34 -5.12
N ALA A 59 12.96 6.80 -6.04
CA ALA A 59 12.19 5.96 -6.95
C ALA A 59 13.01 5.52 -8.20
N GLU A 60 14.24 6.01 -8.35
CA GLU A 60 15.09 5.80 -9.52
C GLU A 60 16.31 4.92 -9.23
N TRP A 61 16.45 4.43 -7.99
CA TRP A 61 17.59 3.64 -7.51
C TRP A 61 18.94 4.26 -7.92
N ARG A 62 19.12 5.53 -7.55
CA ARG A 62 20.33 6.32 -7.85
C ARG A 62 21.45 6.04 -6.86
N GLU A 63 21.10 5.80 -5.61
CA GLU A 63 22.09 5.64 -4.54
C GLU A 63 22.60 4.21 -4.44
N GLU A 64 21.67 3.26 -4.35
CA GLU A 64 21.98 1.88 -4.00
C GLU A 64 21.13 0.90 -4.84
N PRO A 65 21.72 -0.19 -5.36
CA PRO A 65 20.97 -1.21 -6.06
C PRO A 65 20.13 -2.05 -5.07
N PRO A 66 19.04 -2.67 -5.54
CA PRO A 66 18.18 -3.49 -4.69
C PRO A 66 18.85 -4.81 -4.25
N GLN A 67 19.89 -5.28 -4.95
CA GLN A 67 20.57 -6.54 -4.61
C GLN A 67 21.49 -6.38 -3.38
N LYS A 68 21.23 -7.17 -2.33
CA LYS A 68 22.01 -7.24 -1.09
C LYS A 68 22.41 -8.70 -0.81
N GLY A 69 23.46 -9.16 -1.49
CA GLY A 69 23.92 -10.56 -1.40
C GLY A 69 22.87 -11.54 -1.94
N ALA A 70 22.39 -12.47 -1.12
CA ALA A 70 21.33 -13.42 -1.47
C ALA A 70 19.90 -12.83 -1.38
N TYR A 71 19.79 -11.53 -1.14
CA TYR A 71 18.52 -10.84 -0.97
C TYR A 71 18.34 -9.75 -2.02
N ILE A 72 17.08 -9.47 -2.33
CA ILE A 72 16.65 -8.27 -3.03
C ILE A 72 15.83 -7.46 -2.03
N ALA A 73 16.22 -6.21 -1.79
CA ALA A 73 15.60 -5.32 -0.83
C ALA A 73 15.09 -4.07 -1.54
N PHE A 74 13.85 -3.70 -1.25
CA PHE A 74 13.19 -2.51 -1.78
C PHE A 74 12.01 -2.15 -0.88
N SER A 75 11.31 -1.06 -1.16
CA SER A 75 10.18 -0.61 -0.35
C SER A 75 8.96 -0.31 -1.21
N LEU A 76 7.78 -0.57 -0.66
CA LEU A 76 6.51 -0.07 -1.19
C LEU A 76 6.21 1.26 -0.50
N ARG A 77 6.12 2.33 -1.27
CA ARG A 77 5.65 3.63 -0.77
C ARG A 77 4.19 3.83 -1.15
N LEU A 78 3.40 4.25 -0.17
CA LEU A 78 2.00 4.62 -0.31
C LEU A 78 1.82 6.06 0.16
N ASP A 79 1.42 6.93 -0.75
CA ASP A 79 1.07 8.31 -0.42
C ASP A 79 -0.45 8.47 -0.46
N THR A 80 -1.01 9.12 0.56
CA THR A 80 -2.47 9.35 0.65
C THR A 80 -2.82 10.78 1.03
N ARG A 81 -3.71 11.42 0.27
CA ARG A 81 -4.30 12.72 0.62
C ARG A 81 -5.54 12.49 1.47
N ARG A 82 -5.48 12.90 2.74
CA ARG A 82 -6.63 12.81 3.64
C ARG A 82 -7.02 14.21 4.13
N VAL A 83 -8.17 14.70 3.67
CA VAL A 83 -8.78 15.90 4.24
C VAL A 83 -9.36 15.56 5.62
N PRO A 84 -8.91 16.19 6.72
CA PRO A 84 -9.45 15.92 8.04
C PRO A 84 -10.97 16.22 8.08
N PRO A 85 -11.81 15.34 8.65
CA PRO A 85 -13.27 15.52 8.65
C PRO A 85 -13.74 16.86 9.24
N ALA A 86 -13.03 17.35 10.27
CA ALA A 86 -13.32 18.64 10.89
C ALA A 86 -13.09 19.83 9.94
N VAL A 87 -12.03 19.76 9.12
CA VAL A 87 -11.70 20.78 8.12
C VAL A 87 -12.76 20.75 7.01
N LEU A 88 -13.09 19.57 6.49
CA LEU A 88 -14.15 19.42 5.49
C LEU A 88 -15.49 19.97 5.99
N LYS A 89 -15.88 19.65 7.22
CA LYS A 89 -17.12 20.15 7.85
C LYS A 89 -17.13 21.68 7.93
N LYS A 90 -16.03 22.30 8.38
CA LYS A 90 -15.90 23.76 8.48
C LYS A 90 -16.09 24.43 7.11
N HIS A 91 -15.33 24.00 6.10
CA HIS A 91 -15.36 24.63 4.77
C HIS A 91 -16.68 24.38 4.03
N THR A 92 -17.27 23.20 4.19
CA THR A 92 -18.61 22.91 3.66
C THR A 92 -19.64 23.84 4.28
N GLY A 93 -19.59 24.07 5.60
CA GLY A 93 -20.47 25.02 6.28
C GLY A 93 -20.34 26.46 5.77
N VAL A 94 -19.13 26.92 5.47
CA VAL A 94 -18.90 28.25 4.88
C VAL A 94 -19.47 28.34 3.47
N ALA A 95 -19.21 27.35 2.61
CA ALA A 95 -19.74 27.33 1.24
C ALA A 95 -21.27 27.25 1.20
N MET A 96 -21.86 26.47 2.12
CA MET A 96 -23.31 26.38 2.29
C MET A 96 -23.93 27.72 2.69
N LYS A 97 -23.35 28.45 3.65
CA LYS A 97 -23.83 29.80 4.03
C LYS A 97 -23.75 30.79 2.88
N ALA A 98 -22.68 30.73 2.07
CA ALA A 98 -22.55 31.57 0.88
C ALA A 98 -23.61 31.24 -0.17
N GLU A 99 -23.93 29.96 -0.38
CA GLU A 99 -25.00 29.55 -1.29
C GLU A 99 -26.38 29.99 -0.79
N GLU A 100 -26.64 29.89 0.51
CA GLU A 100 -27.90 30.35 1.11
C GLU A 100 -28.09 31.87 0.90
N ALA A 101 -27.02 32.66 1.05
CA ALA A 101 -27.06 34.10 0.77
C ALA A 101 -27.40 34.39 -0.70
N ARG A 102 -26.71 33.73 -1.65
CA ARG A 102 -26.98 33.87 -3.10
C ARG A 102 -28.41 33.47 -3.47
N ASN A 103 -28.93 32.39 -2.87
CA ASN A 103 -30.30 31.96 -3.13
C ASN A 103 -31.33 32.96 -2.61
N ARG A 104 -31.10 33.59 -1.45
CA ARG A 104 -31.98 34.65 -0.92
C ARG A 104 -32.03 35.86 -1.84
N GLU A 105 -30.90 36.29 -2.38
CA GLU A 105 -30.83 37.38 -3.37
C GLU A 105 -31.61 37.05 -4.65
N GLN A 106 -31.61 35.78 -5.06
CA GLN A 106 -32.38 35.27 -6.20
C GLN A 106 -33.83 34.87 -5.88
N GLY A 107 -34.32 35.15 -4.67
CA GLY A 107 -35.68 34.79 -4.24
C GLY A 107 -35.94 33.29 -4.01
N LYS A 108 -34.91 32.45 -4.03
CA LYS A 108 -34.99 31.01 -3.79
C LYS A 108 -34.94 30.70 -2.29
N LYS A 109 -35.92 29.95 -1.78
CA LYS A 109 -36.06 29.65 -0.34
C LYS A 109 -35.25 28.44 0.16
N TYR A 110 -34.75 27.57 -0.71
CA TYR A 110 -34.10 26.34 -0.28
C TYR A 110 -32.92 25.94 -1.19
N ILE A 111 -32.01 25.13 -0.65
CA ILE A 111 -30.95 24.45 -1.41
C ILE A 111 -31.37 22.98 -1.55
N SER A 112 -31.45 22.49 -2.79
CA SER A 112 -31.80 21.09 -3.09
C SER A 112 -30.75 20.12 -2.51
N ARG A 113 -31.15 18.87 -2.25
CA ARG A 113 -30.25 17.83 -1.72
C ARG A 113 -29.06 17.58 -2.65
N GLU A 114 -29.30 17.57 -3.97
CA GLU A 114 -28.27 17.42 -5.00
C GLU A 114 -27.26 18.56 -4.95
N ARG A 115 -27.73 19.81 -4.82
CA ARG A 115 -26.85 20.97 -4.73
C ARG A 115 -25.99 20.95 -3.47
N LYS A 116 -26.51 20.46 -2.34
CA LYS A 116 -25.70 20.27 -1.12
C LYS A 116 -24.59 19.24 -1.31
N LYS A 117 -24.87 18.17 -2.04
CA LYS A 117 -23.89 17.13 -2.38
C LYS A 117 -22.79 17.73 -3.28
N GLU A 118 -23.19 18.45 -4.32
CA GLU A 118 -22.26 19.11 -5.24
C GLU A 118 -21.34 20.12 -4.53
N ILE A 119 -21.89 20.96 -3.64
CA ILE A 119 -21.09 21.90 -2.82
C ILE A 119 -20.06 21.15 -1.98
N ARG A 120 -20.45 20.03 -1.38
CA ARG A 120 -19.53 19.21 -0.58
C ARG A 120 -18.41 18.64 -1.45
N GLU A 121 -18.73 18.09 -2.61
CA GLU A 121 -17.75 17.52 -3.56
C GLU A 121 -16.78 18.60 -4.07
N GLN A 122 -17.28 19.79 -4.41
CA GLN A 122 -16.43 20.92 -4.82
C GLN A 122 -15.50 21.39 -3.70
N VAL A 123 -16.02 21.49 -2.46
CA VAL A 123 -15.19 21.84 -1.30
C VAL A 123 -14.14 20.78 -1.05
N GLU A 124 -14.52 19.51 -1.13
CA GLU A 124 -13.63 18.38 -0.93
C GLU A 124 -12.50 18.37 -1.97
N LEU A 125 -12.82 18.50 -3.26
CA LEU A 125 -11.84 18.61 -4.33
C LEU A 125 -10.88 19.79 -4.12
N LYS A 126 -11.40 20.96 -3.75
CA LYS A 126 -10.60 22.15 -3.47
C LYS A 126 -9.70 22.02 -2.24
N LEU A 127 -10.12 21.26 -1.23
CA LEU A 127 -9.28 20.98 -0.06
C LEU A 127 -8.22 19.93 -0.37
N ARG A 128 -8.54 18.93 -1.19
CA ARG A 128 -7.61 17.88 -1.61
C ARG A 128 -6.42 18.45 -2.36
N THR A 129 -6.62 19.36 -3.33
CA THR A 129 -5.53 20.01 -4.06
C THR A 129 -4.60 20.85 -3.17
N ARG A 130 -5.03 21.21 -1.96
CA ARG A 130 -4.25 21.97 -0.97
C ARG A 130 -3.68 21.10 0.16
N THR A 131 -3.99 19.81 0.17
CA THR A 131 -3.56 18.88 1.22
C THR A 131 -2.39 18.07 0.69
N LEU A 132 -1.22 18.20 1.32
CA LEU A 132 -0.07 17.38 0.98
C LEU A 132 -0.38 15.89 1.24
N PRO A 133 0.01 14.98 0.35
CA PRO A 133 -0.03 13.55 0.60
C PRO A 133 0.82 13.19 1.82
N ILE A 134 0.36 12.19 2.58
CA ILE A 134 1.10 11.63 3.71
C ILE A 134 1.74 10.31 3.24
N PRO A 135 3.08 10.19 3.27
CA PRO A 135 3.77 8.98 2.87
C PRO A 135 3.74 7.91 3.97
N ALA A 136 3.62 6.66 3.54
CA ALA A 136 3.83 5.48 4.35
C ALA A 136 4.74 4.50 3.59
N GLU A 137 5.85 4.11 4.23
CA GLU A 137 6.85 3.22 3.68
C GLU A 137 6.70 1.82 4.30
N PHE A 138 6.71 0.79 3.47
CA PHE A 138 6.67 -0.61 3.88
C PHE A 138 7.83 -1.36 3.21
N ASN A 139 8.79 -1.83 4.00
CA ASN A 139 9.93 -2.53 3.45
C ASN A 139 9.56 -3.93 2.95
N VAL A 140 10.28 -4.35 1.91
CA VAL A 140 10.20 -5.67 1.29
C VAL A 140 11.60 -6.27 1.28
N VAL A 141 11.71 -7.53 1.68
CA VAL A 141 12.93 -8.33 1.53
C VAL A 141 12.57 -9.63 0.85
N TRP A 142 13.20 -9.91 -0.29
CA TRP A 142 13.03 -11.13 -1.04
C TRP A 142 14.31 -11.96 -0.95
N ASN A 143 14.22 -13.11 -0.27
CA ASN A 143 15.26 -14.14 -0.26
C ASN A 143 15.16 -14.97 -1.55
N THR A 144 16.18 -14.87 -2.40
CA THR A 144 16.20 -15.53 -3.71
C THR A 144 16.58 -17.01 -3.65
N ALA A 145 17.18 -17.47 -2.54
CA ALA A 145 17.54 -18.87 -2.35
C ALA A 145 16.30 -19.73 -2.04
N ASP A 146 15.40 -19.21 -1.21
CA ASP A 146 14.23 -19.96 -0.72
C ASP A 146 12.90 -19.50 -1.34
N ASN A 147 12.94 -18.51 -2.23
CA ASN A 147 11.75 -17.86 -2.83
C ASN A 147 10.75 -17.36 -1.77
N MET A 148 11.29 -16.78 -0.71
CA MET A 148 10.52 -16.22 0.41
C MET A 148 10.54 -14.70 0.35
N VAL A 149 9.37 -14.08 0.46
CA VAL A 149 9.22 -12.63 0.49
C VAL A 149 8.68 -12.20 1.84
N PHE A 150 9.32 -11.20 2.43
CA PHE A 150 8.98 -10.62 3.72
C PHE A 150 8.49 -9.19 3.48
N PHE A 151 7.29 -8.87 3.98
CA PHE A 151 6.70 -7.55 3.84
C PHE A 151 6.44 -6.96 5.22
N ALA A 152 6.95 -5.76 5.49
CA ALA A 152 6.88 -5.10 6.80
C ALA A 152 5.50 -4.48 7.10
N SER A 153 4.44 -5.28 7.01
CA SER A 153 3.08 -4.94 7.40
C SER A 153 2.32 -6.20 7.76
N THR A 154 1.31 -6.05 8.62
CA THR A 154 0.33 -7.11 8.95
C THR A 154 -1.12 -6.68 8.64
N GLN A 155 -1.30 -5.49 8.04
CA GLN A 155 -2.62 -4.96 7.74
C GLN A 155 -3.16 -5.60 6.45
N SER A 156 -4.33 -6.25 6.52
CA SER A 156 -4.91 -7.01 5.38
C SER A 156 -4.99 -6.19 4.09
N LYS A 157 -5.48 -4.95 4.15
CA LYS A 157 -5.55 -4.06 2.97
C LYS A 157 -4.20 -3.75 2.35
N MET A 158 -3.15 -3.66 3.16
CA MET A 158 -1.79 -3.41 2.66
C MET A 158 -1.17 -4.69 2.10
N ILE A 159 -1.48 -5.84 2.69
CA ILE A 159 -1.07 -7.15 2.17
C ILE A 159 -1.67 -7.38 0.78
N GLU A 160 -2.98 -7.17 0.63
CA GLU A 160 -3.67 -7.30 -0.67
C GLU A 160 -3.07 -6.36 -1.73
N ALA A 161 -2.89 -5.08 -1.39
CA ALA A 161 -2.29 -4.10 -2.30
C ALA A 161 -0.84 -4.44 -2.66
N PHE A 162 -0.07 -5.00 -1.71
CA PHE A 162 1.29 -5.45 -1.96
C PHE A 162 1.32 -6.66 -2.91
N GLN A 163 0.48 -7.68 -2.67
CA GLN A 163 0.40 -8.86 -3.53
C GLN A 163 0.01 -8.47 -4.97
N GLU A 164 -1.02 -7.65 -5.14
CA GLU A 164 -1.44 -7.16 -6.46
C GLU A 164 -0.31 -6.41 -7.17
N HIS A 165 0.35 -5.49 -6.48
CA HIS A 165 1.43 -4.70 -7.07
C HIS A 165 2.68 -5.56 -7.36
N PHE A 166 2.99 -6.55 -6.51
CA PHE A 166 4.06 -7.51 -6.73
C PHE A 166 3.81 -8.40 -7.94
N THR A 167 2.63 -9.05 -8.01
CA THR A 167 2.24 -9.86 -9.17
C THR A 167 2.29 -9.02 -10.45
N LYS A 168 1.77 -7.80 -10.42
CA LYS A 168 1.82 -6.89 -11.58
C LYS A 168 3.23 -6.54 -12.02
N SER A 169 4.18 -6.44 -11.09
CA SER A 169 5.56 -6.01 -11.37
C SER A 169 6.45 -7.16 -11.85
N PHE A 170 6.30 -8.33 -11.24
CA PHE A 170 7.21 -9.46 -11.46
C PHE A 170 6.55 -10.63 -12.19
N ASN A 171 5.23 -10.59 -12.38
CA ASN A 171 4.43 -11.70 -12.92
C ASN A 171 4.66 -13.00 -12.12
N LEU A 172 4.61 -12.87 -10.79
CA LEU A 172 4.78 -13.95 -9.83
C LEU A 172 3.73 -13.83 -8.74
N ASP A 173 3.04 -14.91 -8.44
CA ASP A 173 2.04 -14.93 -7.39
C ASP A 173 2.65 -15.16 -6.00
N LEU A 174 2.11 -14.42 -5.03
CA LEU A 174 2.50 -14.51 -3.63
C LEU A 174 1.42 -15.22 -2.82
N ASP A 175 1.79 -16.35 -2.23
CA ASP A 175 0.97 -17.06 -1.24
C ASP A 175 1.40 -16.68 0.16
N GLN A 176 0.48 -16.16 0.97
CA GLN A 176 0.77 -15.86 2.37
C GLN A 176 1.07 -17.16 3.14
N LEU A 177 2.22 -17.18 3.82
CA LEU A 177 2.66 -18.33 4.60
C LEU A 177 1.88 -18.39 5.92
N THR A 178 0.92 -19.31 6.00
CA THR A 178 0.16 -19.61 7.21
C THR A 178 0.94 -20.56 8.13
N PRO A 179 0.63 -20.61 9.45
CA PRO A 179 1.21 -21.61 10.35
C PRO A 179 1.00 -23.04 9.85
N TYR A 180 -0.18 -23.33 9.30
CA TYR A 180 -0.49 -24.62 8.67
C TYR A 180 0.45 -24.91 7.50
N GLY A 181 0.57 -23.98 6.54
CA GLY A 181 1.41 -24.16 5.36
C GLY A 181 2.89 -24.31 5.71
N LEU A 182 3.36 -23.62 6.75
CA LEU A 182 4.71 -23.78 7.27
C LEU A 182 4.90 -25.16 7.92
N ALA A 183 3.95 -25.62 8.74
CA ALA A 183 4.01 -26.92 9.38
C ALA A 183 4.00 -28.06 8.35
N ALA A 184 3.14 -27.98 7.33
CA ALA A 184 3.10 -28.91 6.21
C ALA A 184 4.47 -28.99 5.49
N LYS A 185 5.09 -27.84 5.21
CA LYS A 185 6.43 -27.79 4.58
C LYS A 185 7.52 -28.44 5.45
N ILE A 186 7.49 -28.25 6.76
CA ILE A 186 8.53 -28.77 7.68
C ILE A 186 8.34 -30.26 7.95
N LEU A 187 7.09 -30.70 8.14
CA LEU A 187 6.77 -32.06 8.59
C LEU A 187 6.49 -33.03 7.45
N GLY A 188 6.28 -32.52 6.23
CA GLY A 188 5.89 -33.31 5.06
C GLY A 188 4.41 -33.68 5.04
N ASP A 189 4.00 -34.25 3.89
CA ASP A 189 2.58 -34.52 3.59
C ASP A 189 1.95 -35.55 4.53
N ASP A 190 2.75 -36.43 5.13
CA ASP A 190 2.31 -37.45 6.08
C ASP A 190 1.66 -36.87 7.35
N CYS A 191 1.93 -35.59 7.65
CA CYS A 191 1.36 -34.90 8.81
C CYS A 191 0.11 -34.07 8.50
N LEU A 192 -0.30 -33.93 7.23
CA LEU A 192 -1.44 -33.09 6.83
C LEU A 192 -2.73 -33.47 7.55
N ALA A 193 -3.05 -34.76 7.61
CA ALA A 193 -4.24 -35.26 8.31
C ALA A 193 -4.25 -34.87 9.79
N LYS A 194 -3.07 -34.78 10.45
CA LYS A 194 -2.98 -34.33 11.84
C LYS A 194 -3.14 -32.81 11.95
N LEU A 195 -2.61 -32.06 10.98
CA LEU A 195 -2.72 -30.60 10.94
C LEU A 195 -4.17 -30.14 10.72
N ASP A 196 -4.96 -30.89 9.93
CA ASP A 196 -6.37 -30.59 9.67
C ASP A 196 -7.24 -30.65 10.94
N HIS A 197 -6.80 -31.40 11.95
CA HIS A 197 -7.48 -31.52 13.24
C HIS A 197 -6.98 -30.50 14.29
N LEU A 198 -6.04 -29.62 13.94
CA LEU A 198 -5.56 -28.59 14.87
C LEU A 198 -6.47 -27.36 14.84
N GLU A 199 -6.96 -26.97 16.02
CA GLU A 199 -7.73 -25.74 16.19
C GLU A 199 -6.90 -24.65 16.88
N PRO A 200 -7.12 -23.36 16.54
CA PRO A 200 -6.45 -22.25 17.21
C PRO A 200 -6.78 -22.23 18.70
N THR A 201 -5.77 -22.37 19.55
CA THR A 201 -5.91 -22.18 20.99
C THR A 201 -5.47 -20.78 21.38
N ARG A 202 -6.26 -20.10 22.21
CA ARG A 202 -5.85 -18.84 22.84
C ARG A 202 -5.01 -19.17 24.07
N PHE A 203 -3.76 -18.74 24.08
CA PHE A 203 -2.96 -18.75 25.30
C PHE A 203 -3.47 -17.60 26.18
N ALA A 204 -3.94 -17.95 27.38
CA ALA A 204 -4.43 -17.00 28.39
C ALA A 204 -3.27 -16.30 29.10
#